data_AF-A0A8J2MP47-F1
#
_entry.id   AF-A0A8J2MP47-F1
#
_cell.length_a   1.000
_cell.length_b   1.000
_cell.length_c   1.000
_cell.angle_alpha   90.00
_cell.angle_beta   90.00
_cell.angle_gamma   90.00
#
_symmetry.space_group_name_H-M   'P 1'
#
loop_
_entity.id
_entity.type
_entity.pdbx_description
1 polymer ?
#
loop_
_entity_poly.entity_id
_entity_poly.type
_entity_poly.pdbx_seq_one_letter_code
_entity_poly.pdbx_strand_id
1 'polypeptide(L)'
;MMIKLSQQVKSNDHEVYLRLQQQDLCPQYYSFRWLTLLLSQEFPLPDVMRIWDSLFADEKRFSFLIHICCAMILLLKDQLLDNDFATNVKLLQNFPSMDIQIVLTKAASLAGKNLSTP
;
A
#
# COMPACT_ATOMS: atom_id res chain seq x y z
N MET A 1 -13.27 -0.12 3.02
CA MET A 1 -11.80 -0.14 3.12
C MET A 1 -11.12 0.77 2.11
N MET A 2 -11.54 0.80 0.84
CA MET A 2 -10.93 1.66 -0.19
C MET A 2 -11.04 3.17 0.09
N ILE A 3 -12.17 3.64 0.64
CA ILE A 3 -12.31 5.04 1.10
C ILE A 3 -11.27 5.34 2.20
N LYS A 4 -11.08 4.40 3.14
CA LYS A 4 -10.07 4.54 4.20
C LYS A 4 -8.66 4.57 3.64
N LEU A 5 -8.35 3.78 2.62
CA LEU A 5 -7.06 3.82 1.91
C LEU A 5 -6.83 5.19 1.26
N SER A 6 -7.82 5.71 0.53
CA SER A 6 -7.74 7.04 -0.08
C SER A 6 -7.53 8.14 0.97
N GLN A 7 -8.22 8.06 2.12
CA GLN A 7 -8.02 8.98 3.24
C GLN A 7 -6.63 8.86 3.87
N GLN A 8 -6.09 7.64 3.99
CA GLN A 8 -4.73 7.41 4.48
C GLN A 8 -3.69 8.00 3.53
N VAL A 9 -3.82 7.79 2.22
CA VAL A 9 -2.92 8.43 1.24
C VAL A 9 -3.03 9.95 1.36
N LYS A 10 -4.24 10.52 1.40
CA LYS A 10 -4.45 11.96 1.56
C LYS A 10 -3.80 12.56 2.80
N SER A 11 -3.82 11.83 3.92
CA SER A 11 -3.31 12.31 5.21
C SER A 11 -1.78 12.21 5.30
N ASN A 12 -1.18 11.25 4.59
CA ASN A 12 0.26 10.99 4.65
C ASN A 12 1.05 11.63 3.50
N ASP A 13 0.45 11.76 2.32
CA ASP A 13 1.03 12.49 1.19
C ASP A 13 -0.07 13.10 0.30
N HIS A 14 -0.23 14.41 0.44
CA HIS A 14 -1.27 15.14 -0.28
C HIS A 14 -1.01 15.21 -1.79
N GLU A 15 0.26 15.23 -2.20
CA GLU A 15 0.66 15.39 -3.59
C GLU A 15 0.31 14.13 -4.39
N VAL A 16 0.62 12.95 -3.85
CA VAL A 16 0.22 11.67 -4.44
C VAL A 16 -1.30 11.56 -4.51
N TYR A 17 -2.01 11.94 -3.45
CA TYR A 17 -3.48 11.94 -3.46
C TYR A 17 -4.06 12.81 -4.58
N LEU A 18 -3.58 14.06 -4.71
CA LEU A 18 -4.02 14.96 -5.77
C LEU A 18 -3.71 14.41 -7.14
N ARG A 19 -2.53 13.80 -7.34
CA ARG A 19 -2.15 13.20 -8.63
C ARG A 19 -3.10 12.08 -9.03
N LEU A 20 -3.40 11.16 -8.11
CA LEU A 20 -4.35 10.07 -8.35
C LEU A 20 -5.76 10.61 -8.63
N GLN A 21 -6.17 11.67 -7.94
CA GLN A 21 -7.47 12.31 -8.15
C GLN A 21 -7.55 13.03 -9.51
N GLN A 22 -6.51 13.76 -9.91
CA GLN A 22 -6.44 14.45 -11.21
C GLN A 22 -6.50 13.49 -12.40
N GLN A 23 -6.04 12.26 -12.21
CA GLN A 23 -6.09 11.20 -13.21
C GLN A 23 -7.39 10.36 -13.13
N ASP A 24 -8.34 10.72 -12.26
CA ASP A 24 -9.55 9.94 -11.96
C ASP A 24 -9.25 8.46 -11.59
N LEU A 25 -8.07 8.23 -11.01
CA LEU A 25 -7.57 6.89 -10.71
C LEU A 25 -8.19 6.39 -9.40
N CYS A 26 -9.36 5.77 -9.55
CA CYS A 26 -10.12 5.24 -8.44
C CYS A 26 -9.37 4.09 -7.74
N PRO A 27 -9.31 4.08 -6.38
CA PRO A 27 -8.68 2.99 -5.63
C PRO A 27 -9.16 1.59 -5.97
N GLN A 28 -10.40 1.48 -6.44
CA GLN A 28 -11.03 0.22 -6.85
C GLN A 28 -10.25 -0.50 -7.97
N TYR A 29 -9.58 0.25 -8.85
CA TYR A 29 -8.87 -0.31 -10.01
C TYR A 29 -7.60 -1.09 -9.66
N TYR A 30 -7.01 -0.84 -8.49
CA TYR A 30 -5.77 -1.49 -8.06
C TYR A 30 -5.89 -2.15 -6.69
N SER A 31 -6.56 -1.50 -5.72
CA SER A 31 -6.59 -1.96 -4.33
C SER A 31 -7.65 -3.02 -4.00
N PHE A 32 -8.61 -3.29 -4.90
CA PHE A 32 -9.62 -4.32 -4.64
C PHE A 32 -8.97 -5.70 -4.41
N ARG A 33 -8.11 -6.12 -5.35
CA ARG A 33 -7.38 -7.39 -5.29
C ARG A 33 -6.43 -7.45 -4.10
N TRP A 34 -5.75 -6.35 -3.80
CA TRP A 34 -4.85 -6.22 -2.64
C TRP A 34 -5.55 -6.54 -1.33
N LEU A 35 -6.73 -5.96 -1.13
CA LEU A 35 -7.50 -6.07 0.10
C LEU A 35 -8.22 -7.41 0.23
N THR A 36 -8.81 -7.92 -0.86
CA THR A 36 -9.56 -9.19 -0.83
C THR A 36 -8.66 -10.41 -0.71
N LEU A 37 -7.47 -10.36 -1.31
CA LEU A 37 -6.53 -11.47 -1.33
C LEU A 37 -5.37 -11.29 -0.33
N LEU A 38 -5.45 -10.30 0.57
CA LEU A 38 -4.44 -10.00 1.57
C LEU A 38 -3.01 -9.96 0.97
N LEU A 39 -2.88 -9.30 -0.19
CA LEU A 39 -1.65 -9.11 -0.94
C LEU A 39 -0.98 -10.39 -1.47
N SER A 40 -1.63 -11.55 -1.38
CA SER A 40 -1.06 -12.85 -1.81
C SER A 40 -0.72 -12.96 -3.30
N GLN A 41 -1.28 -12.09 -4.14
CA GLN A 41 -0.99 -12.02 -5.57
C GLN A 41 -0.06 -10.86 -5.95
N GLU A 42 0.40 -10.03 -5.01
CA GLU A 42 1.37 -8.95 -5.28
C GLU A 42 2.80 -9.39 -4.98
N PHE A 43 2.98 -10.36 -4.08
CA PHE A 43 4.27 -10.74 -3.54
C PHE A 43 4.49 -12.26 -3.67
N PRO A 44 5.75 -12.72 -3.76
CA PRO A 44 6.05 -14.14 -3.71
C PRO A 44 5.68 -14.71 -2.33
N LEU A 45 5.36 -16.02 -2.29
CA LEU A 45 4.84 -16.68 -1.08
C LEU A 45 5.66 -16.42 0.20
N PRO A 46 7.00 -16.43 0.21
CA PRO A 46 7.77 -16.13 1.43
C PRO A 46 7.50 -14.73 2.00
N ASP A 47 7.30 -13.73 1.14
CA ASP A 47 7.01 -12.37 1.56
C ASP A 47 5.55 -12.22 1.99
N VAL A 48 4.63 -12.91 1.31
CA VAL A 48 3.23 -13.01 1.75
C VAL A 48 3.13 -13.60 3.15
N MET A 49 3.90 -14.64 3.46
CA MET A 49 3.95 -15.22 4.80
C MET A 49 4.41 -14.20 5.85
N ARG A 50 5.44 -13.40 5.56
CA ARG A 50 5.91 -12.34 6.48
C ARG A 50 4.88 -11.23 6.68
N ILE A 51 4.17 -10.83 5.61
CA ILE A 51 3.05 -9.89 5.70
C ILE A 51 2.00 -10.48 6.64
N TRP A 52 1.65 -11.75 6.45
CA TRP A 52 0.61 -12.42 7.23
C TRP A 52 1.01 -12.61 8.69
N ASP A 53 2.26 -12.92 9.00
CA ASP A 53 2.78 -12.97 10.36
C ASP A 53 2.56 -11.62 11.07
N SER A 54 2.95 -10.53 10.42
CA SER A 54 2.78 -9.17 10.95
C SER A 54 1.30 -8.76 11.04
N LEU A 55 0.50 -9.16 10.05
CA LEU A 55 -0.91 -8.82 9.95
C LEU A 55 -1.75 -9.54 11.00
N PHE A 56 -1.52 -10.84 11.20
CA PHE A 56 -2.30 -11.65 12.12
C PHE A 56 -1.84 -11.51 13.58
N ALA A 57 -0.60 -11.09 13.82
CA ALA A 57 -0.14 -10.68 15.14
C ALA A 57 -0.81 -9.37 15.64
N ASP A 58 -1.36 -8.56 14.74
CA ASP A 58 -2.04 -7.31 15.09
C ASP A 58 -3.54 -7.49 15.36
N GLU A 59 -4.02 -7.05 16.52
CA GLU A 59 -5.45 -6.98 16.85
C GLU A 59 -6.22 -6.11 15.84
N LYS A 60 -5.58 -5.05 15.32
CA LYS A 60 -6.14 -4.12 14.32
C LYS A 60 -5.72 -4.47 12.90
N ARG A 61 -5.58 -5.77 12.58
CA ARG A 61 -5.12 -6.30 11.28
C ARG A 61 -5.65 -5.57 10.05
N PHE A 62 -6.95 -5.32 9.97
CA PHE A 62 -7.55 -4.67 8.80
C PHE A 62 -7.16 -3.21 8.64
N SER A 63 -6.88 -2.51 9.75
CA SER A 63 -6.33 -1.16 9.70
C SER A 63 -4.86 -1.22 9.29
N PHE A 64 -4.10 -2.18 9.80
CA PHE A 64 -2.70 -2.36 9.40
C PHE A 64 -2.54 -2.74 7.93
N LEU A 65 -3.40 -3.59 7.38
CA LEU A 65 -3.47 -3.88 5.95
C LEU A 65 -3.64 -2.60 5.10
N ILE A 66 -4.48 -1.67 5.57
CA ILE A 66 -4.65 -0.38 4.89
C ILE A 66 -3.35 0.44 4.95
N HIS A 67 -2.62 0.42 6.07
CA HIS A 67 -1.31 1.07 6.17
C HIS A 67 -0.27 0.41 5.25
N ILE A 68 -0.29 -0.92 5.08
CA ILE A 68 0.57 -1.62 4.13
C ILE A 68 0.25 -1.19 2.69
N CYS A 69 -1.04 -1.20 2.31
CA CYS A 69 -1.46 -0.73 1.00
C CYS A 69 -1.10 0.75 0.77
N CYS A 70 -1.22 1.60 1.81
CA CYS A 70 -0.80 2.99 1.74
C CYS A 70 0.71 3.11 1.56
N ALA A 71 1.51 2.33 2.30
CA ALA A 71 2.95 2.30 2.16
C ALA A 71 3.38 1.91 0.74
N MET A 72 2.75 0.89 0.14
CA MET A 72 3.01 0.50 -1.26
C MET A 72 2.82 1.68 -2.22
N ILE A 73 1.74 2.45 -2.07
CA ILE A 73 1.47 3.62 -2.93
C ILE A 73 2.54 4.70 -2.72
N LEU A 74 2.85 5.03 -1.46
CA LEU A 74 3.80 6.09 -1.13
C LEU A 74 5.24 5.76 -1.51
N LEU A 75 5.62 4.48 -1.50
CA LEU A 75 6.93 4.02 -1.98
C LEU A 75 7.10 4.16 -3.50
N LEU A 76 6.01 4.32 -4.23
CA LEU A 76 6.00 4.58 -5.67
C LEU A 76 5.74 6.05 -6.01
N LYS A 77 5.81 6.95 -5.01
CA LYS A 77 5.49 8.38 -5.16
C LYS A 77 6.12 9.00 -6.41
N ASP A 78 7.44 8.92 -6.54
CA ASP A 78 8.17 9.62 -7.61
C ASP A 78 7.67 9.16 -9.00
N GLN A 79 7.45 7.86 -9.15
CA GLN A 79 6.89 7.28 -10.38
C GLN A 79 5.44 7.71 -10.61
N LEU A 80 4.62 7.78 -9.56
CA LEU A 80 3.21 8.18 -9.67
C LEU A 80 3.07 9.64 -10.10
N LEU A 81 3.96 10.52 -9.64
CA LEU A 81 3.95 11.93 -9.98
C LEU A 81 4.36 12.18 -11.44
N ASP A 82 5.37 11.46 -11.91
CA ASP A 82 5.93 11.66 -13.26
C ASP A 82 5.11 10.99 -14.37
N ASN A 83 4.40 9.90 -14.07
CA ASN A 83 3.70 9.09 -15.07
C ASN A 83 2.26 9.54 -15.36
N ASP A 84 1.71 9.07 -16.48
CA ASP A 84 0.32 9.27 -16.90
C ASP A 84 -0.65 8.23 -16.30
N PHE A 85 -1.95 8.37 -16.57
CA PHE A 85 -2.99 7.49 -16.01
C PHE A 85 -2.75 6.01 -16.35
N ALA A 86 -2.50 5.69 -17.63
CA ALA A 86 -2.36 4.30 -18.07
C ALA A 86 -1.14 3.63 -17.42
N THR A 87 -0.02 4.36 -17.32
CA THR A 87 1.20 3.87 -16.69
C THR A 87 1.00 3.71 -15.19
N ASN A 88 0.34 4.64 -14.51
CA ASN A 88 0.05 4.55 -13.07
C ASN A 88 -0.89 3.41 -12.71
N VAL A 89 -1.95 3.18 -13.49
CA VAL A 89 -2.83 2.03 -13.28
C VAL A 89 -2.04 0.73 -13.44
N LYS A 90 -1.23 0.63 -14.49
CA LYS A 90 -0.42 -0.57 -14.74
C LYS A 90 0.65 -0.78 -13.65
N LEU A 91 1.28 0.28 -13.18
CA LEU A 91 2.27 0.26 -12.11
C LEU A 91 1.65 -0.22 -10.78
N LEU A 92 0.49 0.30 -10.42
CA LEU A 92 -0.22 -0.13 -9.21
C LEU A 92 -0.80 -1.55 -9.37
N GLN A 93 -1.22 -1.96 -10.55
CA GLN A 93 -1.68 -3.34 -10.79
C GLN A 93 -0.54 -4.36 -10.83
N ASN A 94 0.67 -3.95 -11.21
CA ASN A 94 1.86 -4.79 -11.30
C ASN A 94 2.95 -4.20 -10.41
N PHE A 95 2.75 -4.32 -9.09
CA PHE A 95 3.67 -3.77 -8.11
C PHE A 95 5.11 -4.29 -8.37
N PRO A 96 6.11 -3.39 -8.45
CA PRO A 96 7.48 -3.81 -8.73
C PRO A 96 8.04 -4.67 -7.60
N SER A 97 9.01 -5.54 -7.93
CA SER A 97 9.70 -6.32 -6.91
C SER A 97 10.44 -5.37 -5.96
N MET A 98 10.01 -5.37 -4.70
CA MET A 98 10.53 -4.53 -3.63
C MET A 98 10.70 -5.36 -2.37
N ASP A 99 11.74 -5.08 -1.60
CA ASP A 99 11.94 -5.74 -0.32
C ASP A 99 10.74 -5.48 0.60
N ILE A 100 10.09 -6.56 1.02
CA ILE A 100 8.91 -6.49 1.87
C ILE A 100 9.19 -5.84 3.22
N GLN A 101 10.43 -5.91 3.72
CA GLN A 101 10.80 -5.26 4.96
C GLN A 101 10.69 -3.74 4.86
N ILE A 102 11.01 -3.16 3.70
CA ILE A 102 10.85 -1.72 3.46
C ILE A 102 9.36 -1.34 3.52
N VAL A 103 8.50 -2.15 2.88
CA VAL A 103 7.05 -1.94 2.88
C VAL A 103 6.48 -2.04 4.29
N LEU A 104 6.83 -3.09 5.05
CA LEU A 104 6.35 -3.31 6.41
C LEU A 104 6.85 -2.23 7.39
N THR A 105 8.12 -1.82 7.26
CA THR A 105 8.69 -0.74 8.08
C THR A 105 7.98 0.58 7.83
N LYS A 106 7.74 0.92 6.55
CA LYS A 106 6.97 2.11 6.18
C LYS A 106 5.54 2.01 6.71
N ALA A 107 4.88 0.86 6.55
CA ALA A 107 3.51 0.65 7.02
C ALA A 107 3.36 0.81 8.54
N ALA A 108 4.32 0.31 9.31
CA ALA A 108 4.33 0.46 10.76
C ALA A 108 4.58 1.91 11.20
N SER A 109 5.49 2.62 10.53
CA SER A 109 5.66 4.07 10.73
C SER A 109 4.36 4.84 10.48
N LEU A 110 3.63 4.53 9.40
CA LEU A 110 2.31 5.11 9.12
C LEU A 110 1.26 4.75 10.18
N ALA A 111 1.34 3.55 10.76
CA ALA A 111 0.46 3.09 11.83
C ALA A 111 0.81 3.67 13.20
N GLY A 112 1.86 4.50 13.32
CA GLY A 112 2.37 4.99 14.60
C GLY A 112 2.97 3.90 15.49
N LYS A 113 3.37 2.78 14.89
CA LYS A 113 4.02 1.67 15.58
C LYS A 113 5.52 1.78 15.41
N ASN A 114 6.24 1.91 16.52
CA ASN A 114 7.67 1.64 16.50
C ASN A 114 7.82 0.11 16.42
N LEU A 115 8.35 -0.43 15.31
CA LEU A 115 8.95 -1.77 15.35
C LEU A 115 10.22 -1.66 16.19
N SER A 116 10.07 -1.58 17.51
CA SER A 116 11.07 -2.16 18.39
C SER A 116 10.92 -3.66 18.22
N THR A 117 11.73 -4.23 17.32
CA THR A 117 12.01 -5.66 17.31
C THR A 117 12.34 -6.09 18.75
N PRO A 118 11.78 -7.20 19.25
CA PRO A 118 12.35 -7.85 20.43
C PRO A 118 13.81 -8.26 20.19
#